data_AF-A0A0G0SYS2-F1
#
_entry.id   AF-A0A0G0SYS2-F1
#
_cell.length_a   1.000
_cell.length_b   1.000
_cell.length_c   1.000
_cell.angle_alpha   90.00
_cell.angle_beta   90.00
_cell.angle_gamma   90.00
#
_symmetry.space_group_name_H-M   'P 1'
#
loop_
_entity.id
_entity.type
_entity.pdbx_description
1 polymer ?
#
loop_
_entity_poly.entity_id
_entity_poly.type
_entity_poly.pdbx_seq_one_letter_code
_entity_poly.pdbx_strand_id
1 'polypeptide(L)'
;MKIFLDDQGNDERRSWAPEDWRRAINFLEFKELVEEALRTGEVIEAISFDNDLGDGEKDGWEVLKWLSETHPEMMESGPELSVHSANPEGRKALEHHIDFWRRNYKEMGEAKSRPDPWAEIKIK
;
A
#
# COMPACT_ATOMS: atom_id res chain seq x y z
N MET A 1 -7.33 -12.81 -4.24
CA MET A 1 -8.06 -11.54 -4.46
C MET A 1 -7.12 -10.46 -4.95
N LYS A 2 -7.64 -9.46 -5.66
CA LYS A 2 -6.86 -8.31 -6.17
C LYS A 2 -7.46 -7.01 -5.67
N ILE A 3 -6.63 -6.01 -5.38
CA ILE A 3 -7.06 -4.70 -4.83
C ILE A 3 -6.69 -3.58 -5.79
N PHE A 4 -7.66 -2.76 -6.16
CA PHE A 4 -7.49 -1.59 -7.02
C PHE A 4 -7.78 -0.32 -6.22
N LEU A 5 -6.74 0.46 -5.92
CA LEU A 5 -6.85 1.71 -5.17
C LEU A 5 -6.96 2.90 -6.14
N ASP A 6 -8.14 3.52 -6.21
CA ASP A 6 -8.46 4.61 -7.14
C ASP A 6 -9.68 5.41 -6.64
N ASP A 7 -9.58 6.73 -6.57
CA ASP A 7 -10.62 7.63 -6.05
C ASP A 7 -11.93 7.61 -6.85
N GLN A 8 -11.86 7.20 -8.12
CA GLN A 8 -12.99 7.26 -9.05
C GLN A 8 -13.88 6.02 -9.01
N GLY A 9 -13.70 5.11 -8.06
CA GLY A 9 -14.51 3.90 -7.93
C GLY A 9 -16.02 4.13 -7.72
N ASN A 10 -16.43 5.36 -7.36
CA ASN A 10 -17.83 5.75 -7.13
C ASN A 10 -18.55 6.36 -8.34
N ASP A 11 -17.86 6.64 -9.45
CA ASP A 11 -18.42 7.37 -10.59
C ASP A 11 -18.54 6.50 -11.87
N GLU A 12 -18.88 7.11 -13.00
CA GLU A 12 -19.00 6.50 -14.34
C GLU A 12 -17.75 5.71 -14.77
N ARG A 13 -16.60 5.95 -14.11
CA ARG A 13 -15.31 5.27 -14.29
C ARG A 13 -15.19 3.95 -13.53
N ARG A 14 -16.27 3.45 -12.92
CA ARG A 14 -16.38 2.11 -12.33
C ARG A 14 -15.86 0.99 -13.25
N SER A 15 -15.91 1.20 -14.58
CA SER A 15 -15.40 0.29 -15.62
C SER A 15 -13.88 0.24 -15.76
N TRP A 16 -13.12 1.11 -15.09
CA TRP A 16 -11.65 1.15 -15.17
C TRP A 16 -10.99 0.08 -14.29
N ALA A 17 -11.61 -0.28 -13.17
CA ALA A 17 -11.21 -1.43 -12.39
C ALA A 17 -11.65 -2.72 -13.10
N PRO A 18 -10.75 -3.68 -13.38
CA PRO A 18 -11.15 -4.94 -14.00
C PRO A 18 -12.12 -5.73 -13.10
N GLU A 19 -13.01 -6.53 -13.69
CA GLU A 19 -14.14 -7.17 -12.98
C GLU A 19 -13.73 -8.03 -11.77
N ASP A 20 -12.54 -8.62 -11.78
CA ASP A 20 -12.00 -9.47 -10.72
C ASP A 20 -11.24 -8.71 -9.60
N TRP A 21 -11.34 -7.38 -9.57
CA TRP A 21 -10.63 -6.54 -8.59
C TRP A 21 -11.60 -5.94 -7.57
N ARG A 22 -11.26 -6.06 -6.28
CA ARG A 22 -11.92 -5.31 -5.21
C ARG A 22 -11.39 -3.88 -5.24
N ARG A 23 -12.30 -2.91 -5.26
CA ARG A 23 -11.95 -1.49 -5.29
C ARG A 23 -11.85 -0.92 -3.88
N ALA A 24 -10.89 -0.04 -3.69
CA ALA A 24 -10.81 0.86 -2.55
C ALA A 24 -10.70 2.28 -3.10
N ILE A 25 -11.57 3.19 -2.65
CA ILE A 25 -11.55 4.59 -3.13
C ILE A 25 -10.70 5.52 -2.28
N ASN A 26 -10.28 5.06 -1.11
CA ASN A 26 -9.51 5.84 -0.16
C ASN A 26 -8.70 4.90 0.74
N PHE A 27 -7.90 5.50 1.63
CA PHE A 27 -7.07 4.76 2.57
C PHE A 27 -7.86 3.85 3.52
N LEU A 28 -9.04 4.27 4.00
CA LEU A 28 -9.81 3.50 4.97
C LEU A 28 -10.33 2.20 4.37
N GLU A 29 -10.92 2.27 3.18
CA GLU A 29 -11.39 1.08 2.45
C GLU A 29 -10.23 0.16 2.06
N PHE A 30 -9.11 0.73 1.64
CA PHE A 30 -7.91 -0.04 1.30
C PHE A 30 -7.41 -0.83 2.51
N LYS A 31 -7.29 -0.14 3.64
CA LYS A 31 -6.88 -0.73 4.90
C LYS A 31 -7.84 -1.84 5.32
N GLU A 32 -9.15 -1.61 5.24
CA GLU A 32 -10.16 -2.60 5.59
C GLU A 32 -10.05 -3.86 4.73
N LEU A 33 -9.86 -3.73 3.41
CA LEU A 33 -9.66 -4.87 2.50
C LEU A 33 -8.40 -5.67 2.84
N VAL A 34 -7.29 -4.99 3.15
CA VAL A 34 -6.03 -5.64 3.53
C VAL A 34 -6.18 -6.36 4.87
N GLU A 35 -6.73 -5.70 5.88
CA GLU A 35 -6.91 -6.28 7.22
C GLU A 35 -7.94 -7.42 7.22
N GLU A 36 -9.00 -7.31 6.40
CA GLU A 36 -9.95 -8.39 6.19
C GLU A 36 -9.28 -9.62 5.57
N ALA A 37 -8.53 -9.44 4.48
CA ALA A 37 -7.84 -10.54 3.82
C ALA A 37 -6.85 -11.25 4.75
N LEU A 38 -6.08 -10.49 5.54
CA LEU A 38 -5.19 -11.04 6.55
C LEU A 38 -5.94 -11.81 7.65
N ARG A 39 -7.09 -11.28 8.10
CA ARG A 39 -7.93 -11.92 9.12
C ARG A 39 -8.58 -13.21 8.63
N THR A 40 -9.01 -13.26 7.37
CA THR A 40 -9.67 -14.43 6.78
C THR A 40 -8.70 -15.43 6.19
N GLY A 41 -7.42 -15.07 6.03
CA GLY A 41 -6.42 -15.86 5.32
C GLY A 41 -6.63 -15.86 3.80
N GLU A 42 -7.40 -14.90 3.28
CA GLU A 42 -7.57 -14.72 1.83
C GLU A 42 -6.27 -14.17 1.23
N VAL A 43 -5.73 -14.86 0.22
CA VAL A 43 -4.49 -14.45 -0.42
C VAL A 43 -4.74 -13.22 -1.28
N ILE A 44 -3.99 -12.14 -1.04
CA ILE A 44 -3.92 -10.99 -1.93
C ILE A 44 -2.89 -11.30 -3.02
N GLU A 45 -3.34 -11.38 -4.27
CA GLU A 45 -2.53 -11.76 -5.42
C GLU A 45 -1.89 -10.54 -6.10
N ALA A 46 -2.63 -9.42 -6.15
CA ALA A 46 -2.15 -8.19 -6.77
C ALA A 46 -2.77 -6.96 -6.12
N ILE A 47 -2.01 -5.86 -6.10
CA ILE A 47 -2.45 -4.54 -5.69
C ILE A 47 -2.01 -3.52 -6.75
N SER A 48 -2.92 -2.63 -7.13
CA SER A 48 -2.62 -1.53 -8.05
C SER A 48 -2.96 -0.20 -7.42
N PHE A 49 -2.02 0.76 -7.50
CA PHE A 49 -2.12 2.06 -6.83
C PHE A 49 -2.32 3.20 -7.83
N ASP A 50 -3.32 4.04 -7.59
CA ASP A 50 -3.28 5.46 -7.96
C ASP A 50 -2.60 6.26 -6.84
N ASN A 51 -1.84 7.28 -7.22
CA ASN A 51 -1.26 8.25 -6.31
C ASN A 51 -2.27 9.32 -5.90
N ASP A 52 -3.14 9.76 -6.81
CA ASP A 52 -4.08 10.83 -6.49
C ASP A 52 -5.39 10.21 -6.01
N LEU A 53 -5.72 10.39 -4.74
CA LEU A 53 -6.94 9.84 -4.15
C LEU A 53 -8.05 10.90 -3.98
N GLY A 54 -7.82 12.15 -4.40
CA GLY A 54 -8.83 13.20 -4.44
C GLY A 54 -9.44 13.65 -3.10
N ASP A 55 -9.27 12.90 -2.01
CA ASP A 55 -9.84 13.15 -0.68
C ASP A 55 -9.05 14.19 0.14
N GLY A 56 -7.79 14.45 -0.25
CA GLY A 56 -6.87 15.36 0.43
C GLY A 56 -6.41 14.87 1.82
N GLU A 57 -6.80 13.66 2.23
CA GLU A 57 -6.38 13.06 3.51
C GLU A 57 -5.12 12.23 3.34
N LYS A 58 -5.07 11.37 2.31
CA LYS A 58 -3.90 10.58 1.97
C LYS A 58 -3.74 10.43 0.47
N ASP A 59 -2.51 10.57 0.00
CA ASP A 59 -2.17 10.15 -1.35
C ASP A 59 -1.80 8.66 -1.40
N GLY A 60 -1.76 8.09 -2.59
CA GLY A 60 -1.37 6.69 -2.77
C GLY A 60 0.04 6.39 -2.26
N TRP A 61 0.92 7.39 -2.20
CA TRP A 61 2.25 7.24 -1.61
C TRP A 61 2.16 6.96 -0.11
N GLU A 62 1.32 7.68 0.62
CA GLU A 62 1.06 7.42 2.02
C GLU A 62 0.42 6.05 2.25
N VAL A 63 -0.48 5.62 1.36
CA VAL A 63 -1.09 4.28 1.43
C VAL A 63 -0.05 3.18 1.22
N LEU A 64 0.80 3.31 0.20
CA LEU A 64 1.89 2.36 -0.06
C LEU A 64 2.91 2.34 1.08
N LYS A 65 3.24 3.52 1.63
CA LYS A 65 4.13 3.63 2.78
C LYS A 65 3.56 2.89 3.97
N TRP A 66 2.29 3.12 4.31
CA TRP A 66 1.61 2.37 5.37
C TRP A 66 1.71 0.86 5.14
N LEU A 67 1.40 0.38 3.94
CA LEU A 67 1.46 -1.05 3.60
C LEU A 67 2.87 -1.62 3.82
N SER A 68 3.91 -0.95 3.28
CA SER A 68 5.30 -1.39 3.45
C SER A 68 5.74 -1.41 4.92
N GLU A 69 5.19 -0.51 5.72
CA GLU A 69 5.57 -0.34 7.11
C GLU A 69 4.85 -1.30 8.05
N THR A 70 3.57 -1.59 7.83
CA THR A 70 2.78 -2.48 8.70
C THR A 70 2.81 -3.93 8.24
N HIS A 71 3.01 -4.15 6.93
CA HIS A 71 3.02 -5.46 6.30
C HIS A 71 4.27 -5.65 5.41
N PRO A 72 5.50 -5.55 5.98
CA PRO A 72 6.73 -5.69 5.21
C PRO A 72 6.85 -7.04 4.49
N GLU A 73 6.20 -8.09 4.99
CA GLU A 73 6.10 -9.41 4.33
C GLU A 73 5.49 -9.33 2.93
N MET A 74 4.59 -8.37 2.69
CA MET A 74 3.98 -8.16 1.38
C MET A 74 4.98 -7.63 0.34
N MET A 75 6.09 -7.06 0.80
CA MET A 75 7.17 -6.57 -0.06
C MET A 75 8.19 -7.66 -0.42
N GLU A 76 8.24 -8.77 0.32
CA GLU A 76 9.16 -9.89 0.04
C GLU A 76 8.54 -10.93 -0.89
N SER A 77 7.39 -11.47 -0.49
CA SER A 77 6.78 -12.64 -1.12
C SER A 77 5.26 -12.51 -1.30
N GLY A 78 4.74 -11.29 -1.10
CA GLY A 78 3.33 -11.00 -1.20
C GLY A 78 2.86 -10.67 -2.62
N PRO A 79 1.82 -9.81 -2.73
CA PRO A 79 1.17 -9.55 -4.00
C PRO A 79 2.07 -8.90 -5.05
N GLU A 80 1.67 -9.04 -6.31
CA GLU A 80 2.18 -8.20 -7.39
C GLU A 80 1.75 -6.74 -7.14
N LEU A 81 2.71 -5.84 -6.94
CA LEU A 81 2.45 -4.41 -6.74
C LEU A 81 2.67 -3.67 -8.06
N SER A 82 1.66 -2.91 -8.50
CA SER A 82 1.68 -2.13 -9.74
C SER A 82 1.14 -0.72 -9.51
N VAL A 83 1.43 0.20 -10.44
CA VAL A 83 0.99 1.59 -10.34
C VAL A 83 0.26 1.98 -11.62
N HIS A 84 -0.96 2.51 -11.50
CA HIS A 84 -1.76 2.97 -12.63
C HIS A 84 -2.01 4.49 -12.62
N SER A 85 -1.41 5.21 -11.65
CA SER A 85 -1.59 6.65 -11.50
C SER A 85 -1.30 7.44 -12.78
N ALA A 86 -2.18 8.36 -13.15
CA ALA A 86 -1.99 9.25 -14.30
C ALA A 86 -0.91 10.33 -14.06
N ASN A 87 -0.60 10.65 -12.79
CA ASN A 87 0.44 11.60 -12.41
C ASN A 87 1.84 10.99 -12.60
N PRO A 88 2.67 11.47 -13.56
CA PRO A 88 3.97 10.86 -13.83
C PRO A 88 4.95 10.92 -12.66
N GLU A 89 4.93 12.00 -11.87
CA GLU A 89 5.84 12.16 -10.74
C GLU A 89 5.39 11.30 -9.55
N GLY A 90 4.08 11.26 -9.28
CA GLY A 90 3.49 10.34 -8.30
C GLY A 90 3.75 8.89 -8.64
N ARG A 91 3.59 8.51 -9.93
CA ARG A 91 3.90 7.18 -10.43
C ARG A 91 5.35 6.79 -10.16
N LYS A 92 6.31 7.64 -10.52
CA LYS A 92 7.74 7.38 -10.28
C LYS A 92 8.05 7.22 -8.80
N ALA A 93 7.43 8.04 -7.94
CA ALA A 93 7.64 7.96 -6.50
C ALA A 93 7.15 6.61 -5.93
N LEU A 94 5.96 6.16 -6.35
CA LEU A 94 5.41 4.86 -5.98
C LEU A 94 6.28 3.70 -6.48
N GLU A 95 6.63 3.70 -7.77
CA GLU A 95 7.48 2.66 -8.37
C GLU A 95 8.85 2.58 -7.67
N HIS A 96 9.45 3.74 -7.39
CA HIS A 96 10.71 3.81 -6.66
C HIS A 96 10.58 3.25 -5.24
N HIS A 97 9.50 3.56 -4.53
CA HIS A 97 9.25 3.04 -3.19
C HIS A 97 9.06 1.52 -3.19
N ILE A 98 8.29 0.98 -4.14
CA ILE A 98 8.11 -0.48 -4.33
C ILE A 98 9.47 -1.15 -4.55
N ASP A 99 10.27 -0.64 -5.49
CA ASP A 99 11.58 -1.20 -5.81
C ASP A 99 12.57 -1.10 -4.63
N PHE A 100 12.57 0.04 -3.93
CA PHE A 100 13.40 0.24 -2.74
C PHE A 100 13.06 -0.78 -1.65
N TRP A 101 11.77 -0.95 -1.31
CA TRP A 101 11.38 -1.89 -0.27
C TRP A 101 11.62 -3.35 -0.66
N ARG A 102 11.35 -3.72 -1.92
CA ARG A 102 11.65 -5.08 -2.42
C ARG A 102 13.13 -5.43 -2.31
N ARG A 103 14.02 -4.47 -2.57
CA ARG A 103 15.48 -4.68 -2.45
C ARG A 103 15.97 -4.74 -1.01
N ASN A 104 15.35 -3.97 -0.11
CA ASN A 104 15.84 -3.76 1.25
C ASN A 104 14.93 -4.38 2.33
N TYR A 105 13.97 -5.25 1.98
CA TYR A 105 12.91 -5.68 2.91
C TYR A 105 13.47 -6.30 4.21
N LYS A 106 14.57 -7.07 4.13
CA LYS A 106 15.22 -7.69 5.30
C LYS A 106 15.73 -6.61 6.25
N GLU A 107 16.50 -5.66 5.72
CA GLU A 107 17.09 -4.59 6.52
C GLU A 107 16.01 -3.68 7.11
N MET A 108 14.93 -3.42 6.36
CA MET A 108 13.81 -2.60 6.84
C MET A 108 12.98 -3.31 7.92
N GLY A 109 12.73 -4.61 7.78
CA GLY A 109 12.06 -5.43 8.80
C GLY A 109 12.90 -5.57 10.07
N GLU A 110 14.21 -5.75 9.93
CA GLU A 110 15.16 -5.78 11.05
C GLU A 110 15.26 -4.42 11.74
N ALA A 111 15.34 -3.32 10.99
CA ALA A 111 15.42 -1.96 11.53
C ALA A 111 14.21 -1.61 12.39
N LYS A 112 13.01 -2.09 12.02
CA LYS A 112 11.79 -1.94 12.82
C LYS A 112 11.78 -2.81 14.08
N SER A 113 12.43 -3.96 14.03
CA SER A 113 12.53 -4.88 15.17
C SER A 113 13.61 -4.46 16.17
N ARG A 114 14.46 -3.49 15.83
CA ARG A 114 15.49 -2.97 16.74
C ARG A 114 14.83 -2.10 17.82
N PRO A 115 15.12 -2.32 19.11
CA PRO A 115 14.67 -1.43 20.17
C PRO A 115 15.24 -0.02 19.94
N ASP A 116 14.42 1.01 20.16
CA ASP A 116 14.85 2.42 20.04
C ASP A 116 16.04 2.63 20.99
N PRO A 117 17.25 2.94 20.46
CA PRO A 117 18.45 3.09 21.27
C PRO A 117 18.37 4.26 22.26
N TRP A 118 17.34 5.11 22.13
CA TRP A 118 17.08 6.24 23.02
C TRP A 118 15.80 6.08 23.84
N ALA A 119 15.16 4.90 23.83
CA ALA A 119 13.96 4.63 24.61
C ALA A 119 14.14 4.93 26.11
N GLU A 120 15.34 4.67 26.64
CA GLU A 120 15.69 4.89 28.05
C GLU A 120 15.83 6.38 28.43
N ILE A 121 16.10 7.28 27.47
CA ILE A 121 16.26 8.73 27.74
C ILE A 121 14.90 9.44 27.87
N LYS A 122 13.84 8.88 27.26
CA LYS A 122 12.49 9.48 27.25
C LYS A 122 11.70 9.28 28.55
N ILE A 123 12.23 8.55 29.53
CA ILE A 123 11.54 8.19 30.79
C ILE A 123 12.02 9.06 31.99
N LYS A 124 12.72 10.18 31.75
CA LYS A 124 13.19 11.08 32.82
C LYS A 124 12.53 12.44 32.80
#